data_AF-R7HF73-F1
#
_entry.id   AF-R7HF73-F1
#
_cell.length_a   1.000
_cell.length_b   1.000
_cell.length_c   1.000
_cell.angle_alpha   90.00
_cell.angle_beta   90.00
_cell.angle_gamma   90.00
#
_symmetry.space_group_name_H-M   'P 1'
#
loop_
_entity.id
_entity.type
_entity.pdbx_description
1 polymer ?
#
loop_
_entity_poly.entity_id
_entity_poly.type
_entity_poly.pdbx_seq_one_letter_code
_entity_poly.pdbx_strand_id
1 'polypeptide(L)' 'MIKKLFIVVRKVVISICILYAVNLLLSSLNIIIPINLISILVVSLLDFPGLCGIVILYLLI' A
#
# COMPACT_ATOMS: atom_id res chain seq x y z
N MET A 1 0.94 -10.67 24.30
CA MET A 1 0.35 -10.93 22.97
C MET A 1 -0.32 -9.69 22.36
N ILE A 2 -1.08 -8.91 23.14
CA ILE A 2 -1.68 -7.62 22.71
C ILE A 2 -0.70 -6.69 21.97
N LYS A 3 0.56 -6.56 22.45
CA LYS A 3 1.57 -5.69 21.82
C LYS A 3 1.87 -6.07 20.37
N LYS A 4 1.96 -7.36 20.04
CA LYS A 4 2.19 -7.83 18.65
C LYS A 4 0.99 -7.52 17.77
N LEU A 5 -0.22 -7.73 18.29
CA LEU A 5 -1.46 -7.49 17.56
C LEU A 5 -1.63 -6.00 17.21
N PHE A 6 -1.29 -5.12 18.16
CA PHE A 6 -1.27 -3.67 17.92
C PHE A 6 -0.26 -3.25 16.83
N ILE A 7 0.93 -3.87 16.80
CA ILE A 7 1.94 -3.61 15.77
C ILE A 7 1.41 -4.00 14.38
N VAL A 8 0.73 -5.13 14.26
CA VAL A 8 0.15 -5.60 13.00
C VAL A 8 -0.95 -4.64 12.52
N VAL A 9 -1.89 -4.28 13.40
CA VAL A 9 -2.96 -3.32 13.05
C VAL A 9 -2.37 -1.98 12.64
N ARG A 10 -1.37 -1.47 13.38
CA ARG A 10 -0.68 -0.22 13.03
C ARG A 10 -0.04 -0.29 11.65
N LYS A 11 0.62 -1.40 11.30
CA LYS A 11 1.20 -1.60 9.95
C LYS A 11 0.11 -1.53 8.88
N VAL A 12 -1.00 -2.23 9.06
CA VAL A 12 -2.12 -2.22 8.09
C VAL A 12 -2.69 -0.81 7.90
N VAL A 13 -2.91 -0.07 8.98
CA VAL A 13 -3.41 1.33 8.91
C VAL A 13 -2.41 2.21 8.13
N ILE A 14 -1.12 2.10 8.43
CA ILE A 14 -0.07 2.85 7.72
C ILE A 14 -0.05 2.46 6.23
N SER A 15 -0.14 1.18 5.89
CA SER A 15 -0.18 0.71 4.50
C SER A 15 -1.35 1.29 3.72
N ILE A 16 -2.55 1.35 4.32
CA ILE A 16 -3.73 1.96 3.70
C ILE A 16 -3.49 3.46 3.47
N CYS A 17 -2.97 4.17 4.48
CA CYS A 17 -2.68 5.60 4.35
C CYS A 17 -1.67 5.89 3.23
N ILE A 18 -0.58 5.10 3.13
CA ILE A 18 0.43 5.33 2.10
C ILE A 18 -0.08 4.93 0.71
N LEU A 19 -0.81 3.81 0.58
CA LEU A 19 -1.46 3.43 -0.67
C LEU A 19 -2.39 4.54 -1.18
N TYR A 20 -3.19 5.13 -0.29
CA TYR A 20 -4.07 6.23 -0.64
C TYR A 20 -3.31 7.51 -1.03
N ALA A 21 -2.27 7.87 -0.28
CA ALA A 21 -1.42 9.02 -0.59
C ALA A 21 -0.77 8.87 -1.97
N VAL A 22 -0.24 7.68 -2.28
CA VAL A 22 0.37 7.38 -3.57
C VAL A 22 -0.68 7.35 -4.68
N ASN A 23 -1.88 6.81 -4.43
CA ASN A 23 -2.97 6.89 -5.39
C ASN A 23 -3.35 8.35 -5.72
N LEU A 24 -3.42 9.24 -4.73
CA LEU A 24 -3.68 10.66 -4.98
C LEU A 24 -2.58 11.32 -5.83
N LEU A 25 -1.31 11.00 -5.58
CA LEU A 25 -0.19 11.50 -6.36
C LEU A 25 -0.28 11.02 -7.82
N LEU A 26 -0.51 9.73 -8.04
CA LEU A 26 -0.60 9.15 -9.38
C LEU A 26 -1.91 9.48 -10.11
N SER A 27 -2.98 9.79 -9.38
CA SER A 27 -4.25 10.22 -9.99
C SER A 27 -4.08 11.52 -10.77
N SER A 28 -3.11 12.38 -10.41
CA SER A 28 -2.75 13.58 -11.20
C SER A 28 -2.17 13.24 -12.58
N LEU A 29 -1.64 12.03 -12.75
CA LEU A 29 -1.10 11.48 -13.99
C LEU A 29 -2.12 10.59 -14.72
N ASN A 30 -3.40 10.60 -14.29
CA ASN A 30 -4.45 9.68 -14.73
C ASN A 30 -4.16 8.18 -14.46
N ILE A 31 -3.26 7.88 -13.51
CA ILE A 31 -2.95 6.51 -13.10
C ILE A 31 -3.68 6.23 -11.78
N ILE A 32 -4.59 5.26 -11.79
CA ILE A 32 -5.38 4.89 -10.61
C ILE A 32 -4.93 3.51 -10.14
N ILE A 33 -4.36 3.45 -8.93
CA ILE A 33 -3.90 2.20 -8.33
C ILE A 33 -5.06 1.60 -7.52
N PRO A 34 -5.44 0.33 -7.75
CA PRO A 34 -6.52 -0.32 -7.02
C PRO A 34 -6.11 -0.58 -5.57
N ILE A 35 -6.81 0.05 -4.64
CA ILE A 35 -6.67 -0.17 -3.20
C ILE A 35 -7.60 -1.33 -2.82
N ASN A 36 -7.06 -2.54 -2.82
CA ASN A 36 -7.79 -3.76 -2.50
C ASN A 36 -7.05 -4.54 -1.39
N LEU A 37 -7.66 -5.62 -0.93
CA LEU A 37 -7.13 -6.41 0.18
C LEU A 37 -5.73 -6.99 -0.12
N ILE A 38 -5.45 -7.27 -1.40
CA ILE A 38 -4.15 -7.79 -1.85
C ILE A 38 -3.09 -6.69 -1.79
N SER A 39 -3.36 -5.49 -2.33
CA SER A 39 -2.40 -4.38 -2.30
C SER A 39 -2.10 -3.94 -0.87
N ILE A 40 -3.11 -3.91 0.00
CA ILE A 40 -2.93 -3.66 1.44
C ILE A 40 -2.05 -4.74 2.09
N LEU A 41 -2.31 -6.03 1.81
CA LEU A 41 -1.50 -7.13 2.34
C LEU A 41 -0.05 -7.03 1.90
N VAL A 42 0.19 -6.86 0.60
CA VAL A 42 1.54 -6.75 0.02
C VAL A 42 2.30 -5.59 0.63
N VAL A 43 1.70 -4.40 0.74
CA VAL A 43 2.34 -3.25 1.38
C VAL A 43 2.52 -3.45 2.87
N SER A 44 1.61 -4.14 3.57
CA SER A 44 1.76 -4.38 5.01
C SER A 44 2.84 -5.41 5.37
N LEU A 45 3.10 -6.36 4.47
CA LEU A 45 4.09 -7.43 4.62
C LEU A 45 5.48 -6.98 4.15
N LEU A 46 5.55 -6.32 3.00
CA LEU A 46 6.81 -5.88 2.40
C LEU A 46 7.14 -4.41 2.69
N ASP A 47 6.26 -3.63 3.32
CA ASP A 47 6.46 -2.19 3.57
C ASP A 47 6.80 -1.42 2.27
N PHE A 48 7.94 -0.73 2.23
CA PHE A 48 8.38 0.10 1.10
C PHE A 48 8.60 -0.67 -0.21
N PRO A 49 9.34 -1.79 -0.26
CA PRO A 49 9.51 -2.56 -1.50
C PRO A 49 8.19 -3.11 -2.05
N GLY A 50 7.23 -3.46 -1.19
CA GLY A 50 5.89 -3.86 -1.64
C GLY A 50 5.16 -2.73 -2.36
N LEU A 51 5.32 -1.51 -1.85
CA LEU A 51 4.72 -0.32 -2.42
C LEU A 51 5.33 0.05 -3.78
N CYS A 52 6.66 0.06 -3.87
CA CYS A 52 7.35 0.27 -5.14
C CYS A 52 6.96 -0.80 -6.17
N GLY A 53 6.89 -2.08 -5.76
CA GLY A 53 6.49 -3.17 -6.65
C GLY A 53 5.10 -2.98 -7.25
N ILE A 54 4.11 -2.57 -6.45
CA ILE A 54 2.74 -2.30 -6.94
C ILE A 54 2.74 -1.14 -7.93
N VAL A 55 3.43 -0.04 -7.60
CA VAL A 55 3.50 1.14 -8.47
C VAL A 55 4.17 0.80 -9.81
N ILE A 56 5.28 0.06 -9.78
CA ILE A 56 6.01 -0.36 -10.99
C ILE A 56 5.17 -1.31 -11.85
N LEU A 57 4.50 -2.29 -11.23
CA LEU A 57 3.60 -3.20 -11.95
C LEU A 57 2.49 -2.44 -12.68
N TYR A 58 1.91 -1.42 -12.03
CA TYR A 58 0.83 -0.61 -12.61
C TYR A 58 1.30 0.43 -13.62
N LEU A 59 2.61 0.74 -13.66
CA LEU A 59 3.21 1.60 -14.67
C LEU A 59 3.64 0.82 -15.93
N LEU A 60 3.90 -0.49 -15.79
CA LEU A 60 4.32 -1.36 -16.89
C LEU A 60 3.15 -2.00 -17.66
N ILE A 61 2.02 -2.20 -16.98
CA ILE A 61 0.74 -2.65 -17.58
C ILE A 61 0.00 -1.44 -18.15
#